data_AF-Q4DHM0-F1
#
_entry.id   AF-Q4DHM0-F1
#
_cell.length_a   1.000
_cell.length_b   1.000
_cell.length_c   1.000
_cell.angle_alpha   90.00
_cell.angle_beta   90.00
_cell.angle_gamma   90.00
#
_symmetry.space_group_name_H-M   'P 1'
#
loop_
_entity.id
_entity.type
_entity.pdbx_description
1 polymer ?
#
loop_
_entity_poly.entity_id
_entity_poly.type
_entity_poly.pdbx_seq_one_letter_code
_entity_poly.pdbx_strand_id
1 'polypeptide(L)'
;IQQLTPEEVARFIQSGKMEVCGKLITVNDVKVVRKIKDGFTDFESNTDNDVVVLLDKREEQALVDSWRAREFVNRVQQLRKKVKLVVTDMVDVYFESEDVELTNSILNCAEQVNKTIRGKWETMDKLPADAKFVAEEDNSISGVGIKIVFTEVSA
;
A
#
# COMPACT_ATOMS: atom_id res chain seq x y z
N ILE A 1 15.48 31.42 -15.31
CA ILE A 1 14.33 32.23 -15.73
C ILE A 1 13.10 31.75 -14.96
N GLN A 2 12.86 32.30 -13.77
CA GLN A 2 11.66 32.03 -12.94
C GLN A 2 11.09 33.38 -12.47
N GLN A 3 11.02 34.36 -13.38
CA GLN A 3 10.59 35.72 -13.06
C GLN A 3 9.22 36.07 -13.65
N LEU A 4 8.63 35.21 -14.49
CA LEU A 4 7.30 35.45 -15.02
C LEU A 4 6.26 35.33 -13.92
N THR A 5 5.34 36.29 -13.85
CA THR A 5 4.21 36.20 -12.92
C THR A 5 3.21 35.14 -13.38
N PRO A 6 2.38 34.59 -12.48
CA PRO A 6 1.32 33.65 -12.87
C PRO A 6 0.40 34.22 -13.98
N GLU A 7 0.12 35.52 -13.93
CA GLU A 7 -0.69 36.21 -14.94
C GLU A 7 0.00 36.28 -16.30
N GLU A 8 1.32 36.50 -16.33
CA GLU A 8 2.11 36.48 -17.57
C GLU A 8 2.16 35.09 -18.20
N VAL A 9 2.34 34.06 -17.36
CA VAL A 9 2.31 32.66 -17.81
C VAL A 9 0.92 32.29 -18.33
N ALA A 10 -0.16 32.73 -17.67
CA ALA A 10 -1.53 32.51 -18.14
C ALA A 10 -1.77 33.17 -19.50
N ARG A 11 -1.31 34.42 -19.68
CA ARG A 11 -1.38 35.12 -20.97
C ARG A 11 -0.58 34.39 -22.05
N PHE A 12 0.63 33.92 -21.74
CA PHE A 12 1.46 33.16 -22.67
C PHE A 12 0.80 31.85 -23.14
N ILE A 13 0.18 31.11 -22.23
CA ILE A 13 -0.54 29.88 -22.56
C ILE A 13 -1.74 30.20 -23.45
N GLN A 14 -2.45 31.29 -23.19
CA GLN A 14 -3.61 31.71 -23.98
C GLN A 14 -3.23 32.24 -25.37
N SER A 15 -2.15 33.03 -25.48
CA SER A 15 -1.68 33.60 -26.75
C SER A 15 -0.87 32.61 -27.60
N GLY A 16 -0.30 31.59 -26.98
CA GLY A 16 0.61 30.61 -27.59
C GLY A 16 2.03 31.12 -27.83
N LYS A 17 2.32 32.40 -27.53
CA LYS A 17 3.61 33.05 -27.80
C LYS A 17 3.90 34.23 -26.87
N MET A 18 5.16 34.45 -26.54
CA MET A 18 5.63 35.65 -25.82
C MET A 18 7.05 36.02 -26.23
N GLU A 19 7.45 37.26 -25.98
CA GLU A 19 8.83 37.69 -26.18
C GLU A 19 9.58 37.64 -24.85
N VAL A 20 10.69 36.91 -24.80
CA VAL A 20 11.58 36.84 -23.64
C VAL A 20 12.98 37.23 -24.10
N CYS A 21 13.55 38.27 -23.48
CA CYS A 21 14.88 38.78 -23.82
C CYS A 21 15.08 39.07 -25.34
N GLY A 22 14.06 39.64 -26.00
CA GLY A 22 14.13 39.97 -27.42
C GLY A 22 13.90 38.80 -28.38
N LYS A 23 13.55 37.62 -27.88
CA LYS A 23 13.30 36.42 -28.69
C LYS A 23 11.86 35.97 -28.55
N LEU A 24 11.22 35.67 -29.68
CA LEU A 24 9.90 35.06 -29.69
C LEU A 24 10.02 33.59 -29.24
N ILE A 25 9.29 33.25 -28.18
CA ILE A 25 9.17 31.91 -27.63
C ILE A 25 7.72 31.46 -27.82
N THR A 26 7.53 30.21 -28.24
CA THR A 26 6.22 29.57 -28.39
C THR A 26 6.01 28.51 -27.32
N VAL A 27 4.77 28.05 -27.17
CA VAL A 27 4.43 26.94 -26.26
C VAL A 27 5.23 25.65 -26.53
N ASN A 28 5.76 25.46 -27.74
CA ASN A 28 6.60 24.30 -28.07
C ASN A 28 8.03 24.40 -27.53
N ASP A 29 8.48 25.60 -27.21
CA ASP A 29 9.85 25.88 -26.77
C ASP A 29 10.02 25.77 -25.25
N VAL A 30 8.92 25.66 -24.51
CA VAL A 30 8.92 25.68 -23.05
C VAL A 30 8.00 24.62 -22.47
N LYS A 31 8.39 24.09 -21.30
CA LYS A 31 7.51 23.26 -20.49
C LYS A 31 6.92 24.10 -19.36
N VAL A 32 5.60 24.27 -19.36
CA VAL A 32 4.90 24.88 -18.24
C VAL A 32 4.69 23.81 -17.17
N VAL A 33 5.35 23.99 -16.02
CA VAL A 33 5.18 23.12 -14.86
C VAL A 33 4.35 23.86 -13.82
N ARG A 34 3.17 23.32 -13.49
CA ARG A 34 2.37 23.79 -12.36
C ARG A 34 2.80 23.02 -11.12
N LYS A 35 2.99 23.73 -10.02
CA LYS A 35 3.30 23.16 -8.71
C LYS A 35 2.25 23.65 -7.73
N ILE A 36 1.89 22.80 -6.77
CA ILE A 36 1.10 23.26 -5.61
C ILE A 36 1.93 24.31 -4.87
N LYS A 37 1.24 25.26 -4.24
CA LYS A 37 1.89 26.24 -3.36
C LYS A 37 2.54 25.54 -2.18
N ASP A 38 3.62 26.12 -1.68
CA ASP A 38 4.21 25.67 -0.41
C ASP A 38 3.16 25.76 0.71
N GLY A 39 3.20 24.80 1.64
CA GLY A 39 2.25 24.69 2.76
C GLY A 39 1.22 23.56 2.63
N PHE A 40 1.03 22.99 1.44
CA PHE A 40 0.22 21.78 1.25
C PHE A 40 1.12 20.54 1.26
N THR A 41 1.38 19.98 2.44
CA THR A 41 2.24 18.80 2.62
C THR A 41 1.57 17.47 2.29
N ASP A 42 0.25 17.43 2.41
CA ASP A 42 -0.57 16.24 2.24
C ASP A 42 -0.72 15.82 0.79
N PHE A 43 -0.37 16.72 -0.15
CA PHE A 43 -0.50 16.47 -1.57
C PHE A 43 0.85 16.56 -2.26
N GLU A 44 1.08 15.64 -3.19
CA GLU A 44 2.17 15.74 -4.15
C GLU A 44 1.59 16.07 -5.52
N SER A 45 2.22 17.01 -6.24
CA SER A 45 1.79 17.36 -7.59
C SER A 45 2.78 16.90 -8.64
N ASN A 46 2.22 16.45 -9.76
CA ASN A 46 2.94 16.34 -11.00
C ASN A 46 2.12 17.01 -12.11
N THR A 47 2.79 17.61 -13.10
CA THR A 47 2.14 18.26 -14.23
C THR A 47 2.70 17.69 -15.53
N ASP A 48 1.80 17.30 -16.41
CA ASP A 48 2.09 17.03 -17.80
C ASP A 48 1.20 17.91 -18.70
N ASN A 49 1.80 18.95 -19.28
CA ASN A 49 1.16 19.95 -20.12
C ASN A 49 -0.16 20.54 -19.56
N ASP A 50 -1.28 19.92 -19.90
CA ASP A 50 -2.65 20.31 -19.58
C ASP A 50 -3.26 19.53 -18.39
N VAL A 51 -2.59 18.47 -17.91
CA VAL A 51 -3.03 17.69 -16.75
C VAL A 51 -2.18 17.98 -15.53
N VAL A 52 -2.84 18.20 -14.40
CA VAL A 52 -2.21 18.26 -13.07
C VAL A 52 -2.76 17.11 -12.24
N VAL A 53 -1.88 16.23 -11.78
CA VAL A 53 -2.23 15.15 -10.85
C VAL A 53 -1.88 15.62 -9.45
N LEU A 54 -2.85 15.52 -8.54
CA LEU A 54 -2.67 15.71 -7.11
C LEU A 54 -2.82 14.35 -6.44
N LEU A 55 -1.72 13.81 -5.92
CA LEU A 55 -1.74 12.58 -5.15
C LEU A 55 -1.87 12.93 -3.67
N ASP A 56 -2.96 12.48 -3.06
CA ASP A 56 -3.15 12.54 -1.62
C ASP A 56 -2.24 11.50 -0.94
N LYS A 57 -1.41 11.97 -0.01
CA LYS A 57 -0.43 11.17 0.72
C LYS A 57 -0.84 10.91 2.16
N ARG A 58 -2.05 11.28 2.56
CA ARG A 58 -2.52 11.04 3.93
C ARG A 58 -2.61 9.54 4.18
N GLU A 59 -1.99 9.11 5.27
CA GLU A 59 -2.11 7.74 5.73
C GLU A 59 -3.45 7.59 6.46
N GLU A 60 -4.33 6.76 5.92
CA GLU A 60 -5.54 6.34 6.60
C GLU A 60 -5.31 4.99 7.26
N GLN A 61 -5.73 4.83 8.52
CA GLN A 61 -5.52 3.59 9.26
C GLN A 61 -6.08 2.37 8.51
N ALA A 62 -7.20 2.52 7.82
CA ALA A 62 -7.79 1.45 7.01
C ALA A 62 -6.87 0.99 5.85
N LEU A 63 -6.08 1.91 5.26
CA LEU A 63 -5.10 1.58 4.22
C LEU A 63 -3.89 0.84 4.83
N VAL A 64 -3.42 1.28 6.00
CA VAL A 64 -2.35 0.60 6.74
C VAL A 64 -2.79 -0.81 7.13
N ASP A 65 -4.01 -0.97 7.66
CA ASP A 65 -4.58 -2.25 8.02
C ASP A 65 -4.69 -3.18 6.80
N SER A 66 -5.26 -2.67 5.69
CA SER A 66 -5.36 -3.44 4.44
C SER A 66 -3.98 -3.87 3.92
N TRP A 67 -2.98 -2.99 4.02
CA TRP A 67 -1.62 -3.31 3.62
C TRP A 67 -0.99 -4.39 4.52
N ARG A 68 -1.08 -4.27 5.84
CA ARG A 68 -0.59 -5.27 6.80
C ARG A 68 -1.27 -6.63 6.59
N ALA A 69 -2.58 -6.64 6.37
CA ALA A 69 -3.33 -7.87 6.08
C ALA A 69 -2.92 -8.51 4.75
N ARG A 70 -2.55 -7.71 3.74
CA ARG A 70 -2.05 -8.21 2.45
C ARG A 70 -0.70 -8.90 2.62
N GLU A 71 0.19 -8.29 3.43
CA GLU A 71 1.47 -8.89 3.77
C GLU A 71 1.29 -10.17 4.58
N PHE A 72 0.38 -10.20 5.56
CA PHE A 72 0.05 -11.43 6.30
C PHE A 72 -0.40 -12.56 5.37
N VAL A 73 -1.36 -12.28 4.49
CA VAL A 73 -1.83 -13.22 3.48
C VAL A 73 -0.69 -13.68 2.56
N ASN A 74 0.24 -12.80 2.21
CA ASN A 74 1.44 -13.16 1.45
C ASN A 74 2.31 -14.16 2.20
N ARG A 75 2.59 -13.92 3.49
CA ARG A 75 3.39 -14.84 4.33
C ARG A 75 2.73 -16.20 4.45
N VAL A 76 1.42 -16.24 4.70
CA VAL A 76 0.63 -17.49 4.71
C VAL A 76 0.75 -18.22 3.38
N GLN A 77 0.60 -17.53 2.25
CA GLN A 77 0.74 -18.17 0.94
C GLN A 77 2.16 -18.66 0.63
N GLN A 78 3.19 -17.95 1.09
CA GLN A 78 4.58 -18.38 0.96
C GLN A 78 4.83 -19.67 1.74
N LEU A 79 4.36 -19.75 2.99
CA LEU A 79 4.46 -20.96 3.81
C LEU A 79 3.72 -22.13 3.14
N ARG A 80 2.49 -21.92 2.64
CA ARG A 80 1.73 -22.97 1.91
C ARG A 80 2.53 -23.56 0.75
N LYS A 81 3.18 -22.70 -0.04
CA LYS A 81 4.02 -23.16 -1.17
C LYS A 81 5.26 -23.92 -0.67
N LYS A 82 5.91 -23.44 0.39
CA LYS A 82 7.10 -24.06 0.99
C LYS A 82 6.80 -25.48 1.48
N VAL A 83 5.64 -25.69 2.09
CA VAL A 83 5.20 -27.01 2.57
C VAL A 83 4.40 -27.81 1.54
N LYS A 84 4.39 -27.35 0.27
CA LYS A 84 3.78 -28.02 -0.88
C LYS A 84 2.27 -28.29 -0.74
N LEU A 85 1.57 -27.48 0.05
CA LEU A 85 0.11 -27.50 0.10
C LEU A 85 -0.46 -26.91 -1.19
N VAL A 86 -1.42 -27.59 -1.77
CA VAL A 86 -2.16 -27.07 -2.93
C VAL A 86 -3.35 -26.23 -2.48
N VAL A 87 -3.97 -25.48 -3.39
CA VAL A 87 -5.08 -24.56 -3.07
C VAL A 87 -6.31 -25.29 -2.50
N THR A 88 -6.49 -26.57 -2.85
CA THR A 88 -7.58 -27.41 -2.36
C THR A 88 -7.37 -27.87 -0.92
N ASP A 89 -6.13 -27.86 -0.42
CA ASP A 89 -5.83 -28.30 0.94
C ASP A 89 -6.29 -27.24 1.94
N MET A 90 -7.18 -27.62 2.85
CA MET A 90 -7.60 -26.73 3.92
C MET A 90 -6.67 -26.90 5.12
N VAL A 91 -6.29 -25.77 5.71
CA VAL A 91 -5.52 -25.70 6.96
C VAL A 91 -6.09 -24.56 7.78
N ASP A 92 -6.06 -24.72 9.11
CA ASP A 92 -6.29 -23.62 10.03
C ASP A 92 -4.96 -22.87 10.25
N VAL A 93 -5.01 -21.56 10.45
CA VAL A 93 -3.84 -20.68 10.53
C VAL A 93 -3.85 -19.89 11.84
N TYR A 94 -2.88 -20.13 12.70
CA TYR A 94 -2.70 -19.39 13.94
C TYR A 94 -1.48 -18.50 13.84
N PHE A 95 -1.54 -17.29 14.42
CA PHE A 95 -0.42 -16.35 14.34
C PHE A 95 -0.23 -15.56 15.62
N GLU A 96 1.00 -15.16 15.89
CA GLU A 96 1.35 -14.23 16.96
C GLU A 96 2.32 -13.18 16.45
N SER A 97 2.18 -11.96 16.94
CA SER A 97 3.13 -10.90 16.73
C SER A 97 3.38 -10.18 18.05
N GLU A 98 4.60 -9.68 18.23
CA GLU A 98 4.94 -8.81 19.36
C GLU A 98 4.24 -7.44 19.27
N ASP A 99 3.80 -7.05 18.06
CA ASP A 99 3.08 -5.80 17.84
C ASP A 99 1.56 -6.03 17.87
N VAL A 100 0.93 -5.40 18.87
CA VAL A 100 -0.52 -5.39 19.05
C VAL A 100 -1.21 -4.69 17.88
N GLU A 101 -0.61 -3.67 17.29
CA GLU A 101 -1.21 -2.98 16.15
C GLU A 101 -1.23 -3.87 14.91
N LEU A 102 -0.16 -4.62 14.63
CA LEU A 102 -0.14 -5.57 13.53
C LEU A 102 -1.23 -6.63 13.73
N THR A 103 -1.36 -7.16 14.94
CA THR A 103 -2.41 -8.13 15.28
C THR A 103 -3.80 -7.55 15.03
N ASN A 104 -4.08 -6.34 15.51
CA ASN A 104 -5.36 -5.66 15.30
C ASN A 104 -5.62 -5.37 13.81
N SER A 105 -4.63 -4.91 13.06
CA SER A 105 -4.74 -4.64 11.62
C SER A 105 -5.18 -5.88 10.84
N ILE A 106 -4.60 -7.05 11.16
CA ILE A 106 -4.96 -8.32 10.53
C ILE A 106 -6.40 -8.71 10.89
N LEU A 107 -6.77 -8.62 12.18
CA LEU A 107 -8.11 -8.94 12.67
C LEU A 107 -9.19 -8.02 12.07
N ASN A 108 -8.91 -6.72 11.95
CA ASN A 108 -9.81 -5.73 11.35
C ASN A 108 -10.08 -5.99 9.86
N CYS A 109 -9.13 -6.62 9.16
CA CYS A 109 -9.21 -6.88 7.72
C CYS A 109 -9.68 -8.31 7.39
N ALA A 110 -10.56 -8.88 8.22
CA ALA A 110 -10.99 -10.27 8.09
C ALA A 110 -11.55 -10.62 6.69
N GLU A 111 -12.30 -9.71 6.05
CA GLU A 111 -12.82 -9.93 4.69
C GLU A 111 -11.70 -10.16 3.66
N GLN A 112 -10.58 -9.44 3.80
CA GLN A 112 -9.44 -9.57 2.91
C GLN A 112 -8.70 -10.90 3.14
N VAL A 113 -8.54 -11.31 4.40
CA VAL A 113 -7.88 -12.57 4.77
C VAL A 113 -8.71 -13.77 4.33
N ASN A 114 -10.02 -13.73 4.55
CA ASN A 114 -10.98 -14.79 4.17
C ASN A 114 -11.09 -15.02 2.66
N LYS A 115 -10.65 -14.07 1.82
CA LYS A 115 -10.56 -14.29 0.36
C LYS A 115 -9.49 -15.32 -0.01
N THR A 116 -8.52 -15.56 0.86
CA THR A 116 -7.41 -16.49 0.61
C THR A 116 -7.43 -17.70 1.55
N ILE A 117 -7.61 -17.48 2.85
CA ILE A 117 -7.60 -18.55 3.85
C ILE A 117 -9.01 -19.16 3.93
N ARG A 118 -9.11 -20.46 3.63
CA ARG A 118 -10.38 -21.21 3.63
C ARG A 118 -10.72 -21.84 4.97
N GLY A 119 -9.71 -22.14 5.80
CA GLY A 119 -9.88 -22.66 7.15
C GLY A 119 -10.08 -21.53 8.17
N LYS A 120 -10.12 -21.89 9.45
CA LYS A 120 -10.14 -20.92 10.54
C LYS A 120 -8.78 -20.22 10.60
N TRP A 121 -8.77 -18.97 11.01
CA TRP A 121 -7.52 -18.30 11.33
C TRP A 121 -7.73 -17.33 12.48
N GLU A 122 -6.74 -17.25 13.35
CA GLU A 122 -6.89 -16.57 14.63
C GLU A 122 -5.52 -16.33 15.30
N THR A 123 -5.52 -15.59 16.40
CA THR A 123 -4.33 -15.40 17.21
C THR A 123 -3.89 -16.69 17.92
N MET A 124 -2.58 -16.82 18.20
CA MET A 124 -1.95 -18.02 18.73
C MET A 124 -2.49 -18.46 20.10
N ASP A 125 -3.01 -17.53 20.90
CA ASP A 125 -3.66 -17.83 22.18
C ASP A 125 -4.94 -18.67 22.03
N LYS A 126 -5.54 -18.69 20.82
CA LYS A 126 -6.72 -19.50 20.50
C LYS A 126 -6.36 -20.82 19.81
N LEU A 127 -5.08 -21.17 19.68
CA LEU A 127 -4.62 -22.45 19.15
C LEU A 127 -5.11 -23.59 20.07
N PRO A 128 -5.91 -24.56 19.57
CA PRO A 128 -6.34 -25.69 20.38
C PRO A 128 -5.16 -26.56 20.81
N ALA A 129 -5.17 -27.04 22.06
CA ALA A 129 -4.09 -27.85 22.62
C ALA A 129 -3.94 -29.22 21.93
N ASP A 130 -5.02 -29.73 21.32
CA ASP A 130 -5.08 -30.97 20.57
C ASP A 130 -4.97 -30.78 19.05
N ALA A 131 -4.72 -29.54 18.59
CA ALA A 131 -4.57 -29.25 17.17
C ALA A 131 -3.37 -29.99 16.59
N LYS A 132 -3.58 -30.63 15.43
CA LYS A 132 -2.52 -31.35 14.74
C LYS A 132 -1.68 -30.38 13.92
N PHE A 133 -0.44 -30.22 14.33
CA PHE A 133 0.54 -29.38 13.67
C PHE A 133 0.82 -29.83 12.23
N VAL A 134 0.88 -28.86 11.31
CA VAL A 134 1.24 -29.07 9.90
C VAL A 134 2.56 -28.38 9.59
N ALA A 135 2.70 -27.10 9.96
CA ALA A 135 3.89 -26.30 9.66
C ALA A 135 3.97 -25.07 10.55
N GLU A 136 5.16 -24.49 10.69
CA GLU A 136 5.33 -23.14 11.22
C GLU A 136 6.45 -22.39 10.51
N GLU A 137 6.38 -21.07 10.58
CA GLU A 137 7.44 -20.19 10.11
C GLU A 137 7.42 -18.87 10.87
N ASP A 138 8.59 -18.47 11.38
CA ASP A 138 8.84 -17.11 11.83
C ASP A 138 9.14 -16.23 10.63
N ASN A 139 8.53 -15.05 10.59
CA ASN A 139 8.66 -14.11 9.50
C ASN A 139 8.57 -12.67 10.01
N SER A 140 8.52 -11.70 9.09
CA SER A 140 8.28 -10.30 9.44
C SER A 140 7.35 -9.58 8.48
N ILE A 141 6.64 -8.58 9.00
CA ILE A 141 5.79 -7.65 8.27
C ILE A 141 6.20 -6.24 8.72
N SER A 142 6.74 -5.41 7.81
CA SER A 142 7.25 -4.07 8.15
C SER A 142 8.37 -4.06 9.20
N GLY A 143 9.17 -5.14 9.27
CA GLY A 143 10.21 -5.29 10.28
C GLY A 143 9.71 -5.76 11.65
N VAL A 144 8.39 -5.93 11.82
CA VAL A 144 7.79 -6.54 13.00
C VAL A 144 7.79 -8.05 12.85
N GLY A 145 8.26 -8.77 13.87
CA GLY A 145 8.23 -10.23 13.92
C GLY A 145 6.80 -10.78 13.97
N ILE A 146 6.56 -11.84 13.20
CA ILE A 146 5.30 -12.59 13.23
C ILE A 146 5.59 -14.07 13.09
N LYS A 147 5.04 -14.89 13.97
CA LYS A 147 5.06 -16.34 13.87
C LYS A 147 3.73 -16.83 13.31
N ILE A 148 3.79 -17.74 12.34
CA ILE A 148 2.62 -18.33 11.69
C ILE A 148 2.70 -19.84 11.84
N VAL A 149 1.61 -20.45 12.30
CA VAL A 149 1.48 -21.90 12.50
C VAL A 149 0.27 -22.39 11.71
N PHE A 150 0.45 -23.46 10.95
CA PHE A 150 -0.63 -24.20 10.29
C PHE A 150 -0.95 -25.46 11.08
N THR A 151 -2.24 -25.76 11.15
CA THR A 151 -2.75 -27.02 11.67
C THR A 151 -3.69 -27.68 10.68
N GLU A 152 -3.95 -28.98 10.85
CA GLU A 152 -5.11 -29.60 10.23
C GLU A 152 -6.37 -28.83 10.63
N VAL A 153 -7.37 -28.81 9.75
CA VAL A 153 -8.66 -28.17 10.06
C VAL A 153 -9.27 -28.87 11.26
N SER A 154 -9.58 -28.08 12.29
CA SER A 154 -10.24 -28.59 13.49
C SER A 154 -11.67 -28.99 13.14
N ALA A 155 -12.06 -30.22 13.52
CA ALA A 155 -13.40 -30.77 13.28
C ALA A 155 -14.53 -29.93 13.89
#